data_AF-A0A961IH62-F1
#
_entry.id   AF-A0A961IH62-F1
#
_cell.length_a   1.000
_cell.length_b   1.000
_cell.length_c   1.000
_cell.angle_alpha   90.00
_cell.angle_beta   90.00
_cell.angle_gamma   90.00
#
_symmetry.space_group_name_H-M   'P 1'
#
loop_
_entity.id
_entity.type
_entity.pdbx_description
1 polymer ?
#
loop_
_entity_poly.entity_id
_entity_poly.type
_entity_poly.pdbx_seq_one_letter_code
_entity_poly.pdbx_strand_id
1 'polypeptide(L)'
;MATQMHDMTEEELDKQLENARTELRELRFQYAVARSLQNPARVGQLKRNVARILTVKNQRRSGNAPAGKQAAQSSAGKSGKKGGKDK
;
A
#
# COMPACT_ATOMS: atom_id res chain seq x y z
N MET A 1 1.19 16.78 -0.84
CA MET A 1 1.34 15.36 -0.45
C MET A 1 0.14 14.79 0.34
N ALA A 2 -0.67 15.58 1.05
CA ALA A 2 -1.91 15.05 1.68
C ALA A 2 -2.99 14.68 0.64
N THR A 3 -3.09 15.47 -0.45
CA THR A 3 -4.05 15.27 -1.54
C THR A 3 -3.89 13.93 -2.25
N GLN A 4 -2.67 13.52 -2.57
CA GLN A 4 -2.41 12.30 -3.35
C GLN A 4 -2.95 11.00 -2.72
N MET A 5 -3.01 10.90 -1.38
CA MET A 5 -3.51 9.68 -0.73
C MET A 5 -5.04 9.55 -0.79
N HIS A 6 -5.76 10.67 -0.95
CA HIS A 6 -7.22 10.65 -1.08
C HIS A 6 -7.65 10.20 -2.48
N ASP A 7 -6.83 10.47 -3.50
CA ASP A 7 -7.09 10.15 -4.90
C ASP A 7 -6.79 8.68 -5.26
N MET A 8 -6.02 7.98 -4.43
CA MET A 8 -5.63 6.57 -4.65
C MET A 8 -6.78 5.60 -4.41
N THR A 9 -6.80 4.51 -5.18
CA THR A 9 -7.74 3.40 -4.96
C THR A 9 -7.42 2.65 -3.66
N GLU A 10 -8.37 1.83 -3.17
CA GLU A 10 -8.12 1.02 -1.97
C GLU A 10 -6.96 0.03 -2.17
N GLU A 11 -6.86 -0.58 -3.34
CA GLU A 11 -5.77 -1.51 -3.66
C GLU A 11 -4.40 -0.81 -3.68
N GLU A 12 -4.33 0.40 -4.23
CA GLU A 12 -3.10 1.20 -4.25
C GLU A 12 -2.68 1.61 -2.83
N LEU A 13 -3.64 2.00 -1.99
CA LEU A 13 -3.39 2.30 -0.58
C LEU A 13 -2.85 1.07 0.17
N ASP A 14 -3.39 -0.11 -0.10
CA ASP A 14 -2.91 -1.35 0.52
C ASP A 14 -1.51 -1.75 0.05
N LYS A 15 -1.23 -1.65 -1.26
CA LYS A 15 0.13 -1.85 -1.79
C LYS A 15 1.12 -0.89 -1.16
N GLN A 16 0.78 0.40 -1.03
CA GLN A 16 1.67 1.38 -0.38
C GLN A 16 1.86 1.11 1.10
N LEU A 17 0.82 0.67 1.81
CA LEU A 17 0.89 0.30 3.21
C LEU A 17 1.85 -0.88 3.42
N GLU A 18 1.75 -1.91 2.57
CA GLU A 18 2.64 -3.07 2.61
C GLU A 18 4.09 -2.67 2.34
N ASN A 19 4.33 -1.90 1.27
CA ASN A 19 5.66 -1.42 0.92
C ASN A 19 6.29 -0.62 2.07
N ALA A 20 5.54 0.32 2.66
CA ALA A 20 6.04 1.14 3.77
C ALA A 20 6.35 0.30 5.02
N ARG A 21 5.56 -0.76 5.29
CA ARG A 21 5.82 -1.69 6.39
C ARG A 21 7.05 -2.56 6.13
N THR A 22 7.22 -3.03 4.90
CA THR A 22 8.39 -3.83 4.50
C THR A 22 9.66 -3.00 4.62
N GLU A 23 9.66 -1.78 4.11
CA GLU A 23 10.80 -0.86 4.25
C GLU A 23 11.11 -0.55 5.72
N LEU A 24 10.09 -0.37 6.57
CA LEU A 24 10.29 -0.21 8.02
C LEU A 24 10.91 -1.44 8.68
N ARG A 25 10.54 -2.66 8.28
CA ARG A 25 11.16 -3.89 8.80
C ARG A 25 12.62 -3.97 8.38
N GLU A 26 12.92 -3.66 7.14
CA GLU A 26 14.28 -3.63 6.62
C GLU A 26 15.16 -2.63 7.37
N LEU A 27 14.70 -1.38 7.53
CA LEU A 27 15.44 -0.37 8.30
C LEU A 27 15.61 -0.77 9.77
N ARG A 28 14.60 -1.40 10.39
CA ARG A 28 14.73 -1.92 11.75
C ARG A 28 15.77 -3.03 11.84
N PHE A 29 15.80 -3.91 10.85
CA PHE A 29 16.78 -4.99 10.78
C PHE A 29 18.20 -4.45 10.58
N GLN A 30 18.41 -3.53 9.64
CA GLN A 30 19.69 -2.87 9.43
C GLN A 30 20.20 -2.18 10.70
N TYR A 31 19.32 -1.48 11.42
CA TYR A 31 19.69 -0.88 12.70
C TYR A 31 20.03 -1.93 13.76
N ALA A 32 19.32 -3.06 13.80
CA ALA A 32 19.62 -4.13 14.75
C ALA A 32 20.99 -4.79 14.48
N VAL A 33 21.35 -4.98 13.21
CA VAL A 33 22.62 -5.64 12.82
C VAL A 33 23.81 -4.68 12.86
N ALA A 34 23.68 -3.48 12.31
CA ALA A 34 24.78 -2.54 12.12
C ALA A 34 24.83 -1.42 13.16
N ARG A 35 23.80 -1.28 14.01
CA ARG A 35 23.62 -0.17 14.96
C ARG A 35 23.70 1.23 14.33
N SER A 36 23.56 1.31 13.01
CA SER A 36 23.68 2.52 12.21
C SER A 36 22.68 2.50 11.06
N LEU A 37 22.24 3.68 10.65
CA LEU A 37 21.34 3.90 9.52
C LEU A 37 21.86 5.04 8.67
N GLN A 38 21.91 4.85 7.36
CA GLN A 38 22.28 5.93 6.45
C GLN A 38 21.25 7.06 6.44
N ASN A 39 19.96 6.74 6.57
CA ASN A 39 18.90 7.74 6.60
C ASN A 39 17.89 7.49 7.73
N PRO A 40 18.16 7.95 8.96
CA PRO A 40 17.25 7.78 10.08
C PRO A 40 15.94 8.57 9.91
N ALA A 41 15.95 9.68 9.16
CA ALA A 41 14.75 10.49 8.92
C ALA A 41 13.68 9.71 8.12
N ARG A 42 14.11 8.76 7.28
CA ARG A 42 13.22 7.89 6.50
C ARG A 42 12.28 7.07 7.39
N VAL A 43 12.76 6.58 8.53
CA VAL A 43 11.92 5.84 9.49
C VAL A 43 10.73 6.67 9.95
N GLY A 44 10.96 7.96 10.26
CA GLY A 44 9.90 8.89 10.66
C GLY A 44 8.91 9.18 9.52
N GLN A 45 9.41 9.31 8.29
CA GLN A 45 8.56 9.50 7.12
C GLN A 45 7.66 8.29 6.86
N LEU A 46 8.22 7.08 6.90
CA LEU A 46 7.46 5.84 6.70
C LEU A 46 6.39 5.63 7.77
N LYS A 47 6.69 5.87 9.04
CA LYS A 47 5.70 5.82 10.13
C LYS A 47 4.53 6.78 9.88
N ARG A 48 4.82 8.02 9.47
CA ARG A 48 3.79 9.00 9.12
C ARG A 48 2.95 8.56 7.92
N ASN A 49 3.58 7.99 6.90
CA ASN A 49 2.87 7.50 5.72
C ASN A 49 1.92 6.35 6.07
N VAL A 50 2.38 5.38 6.87
CA VAL A 50 1.53 4.29 7.40
C VAL A 50 0.33 4.85 8.18
N ALA A 51 0.57 5.81 9.08
CA ALA A 51 -0.51 6.42 9.87
C ALA A 51 -1.54 7.16 8.99
N ARG A 52 -1.09 7.90 7.97
CA ARG A 52 -1.98 8.60 7.03
C ARG A 52 -2.82 7.63 6.21
N ILE A 53 -2.22 6.58 5.65
CA ILE A 53 -2.94 5.57 4.87
C ILE A 53 -4.03 4.92 5.74
N LEU A 54 -3.69 4.52 6.97
CA LEU A 54 -4.66 3.94 7.90
C LEU A 54 -5.78 4.93 8.26
N THR A 55 -5.46 6.21 8.39
CA THR A 55 -6.45 7.26 8.65
C THR A 55 -7.42 7.40 7.47
N VAL A 56 -6.91 7.48 6.23
CA VAL A 56 -7.75 7.56 5.01
C VAL A 56 -8.65 6.33 4.89
N LYS A 57 -8.11 5.12 5.10
CA LYS A 57 -8.91 3.89 5.11
C LYS A 57 -9.99 3.91 6.19
N ASN A 58 -9.68 4.41 7.39
CA ASN A 58 -10.66 4.52 8.46
C ASN A 58 -11.75 5.55 8.14
N GLN A 59 -11.39 6.71 7.58
CA GLN A 59 -12.33 7.74 7.14
C GLN A 59 -13.32 7.21 6.10
N ARG A 60 -12.82 6.42 5.12
CA ARG A 60 -13.66 5.73 4.12
C ARG A 60 -14.62 4.73 4.77
N ARG A 61 -14.16 3.98 5.77
CA ARG A 61 -14.99 3.01 6.52
C ARG A 61 -16.03 3.67 7.41
N SER A 62 -15.68 4.76 8.10
CA SER A 62 -16.52 5.40 9.12
C SER A 62 -17.54 6.39 8.55
N GLY A 63 -17.64 6.52 7.22
CA GLY A 63 -18.58 7.43 6.56
C GLY A 63 -18.32 8.93 6.79
N ASN A 64 -17.20 9.30 7.43
CA ASN A 64 -16.91 10.67 7.86
C ASN A 64 -16.10 11.48 6.81
N ALA A 65 -16.53 11.39 5.53
CA ALA A 65 -16.08 12.15 4.32
C ALA A 65 -14.74 11.75 3.64
N PRO A 66 -14.45 12.25 2.41
CA PRO A 66 -15.29 12.56 1.24
C PRO A 66 -15.21 11.42 0.20
N ALA A 67 -16.25 11.23 -0.62
CA ALA A 67 -16.35 10.15 -1.61
C ALA A 67 -15.17 10.15 -2.62
N GLY A 68 -14.17 9.31 -2.37
CA GLY A 68 -13.15 8.94 -3.35
C GLY A 68 -13.73 7.97 -4.35
N LYS A 69 -13.45 8.20 -5.65
CA LYS A 69 -13.98 7.43 -6.78
C LYS A 69 -13.87 5.92 -6.54
N GLN A 70 -15.01 5.26 -6.34
CA GLN A 70 -15.11 3.82 -6.49
C GLN A 70 -15.03 3.52 -7.99
N ALA A 71 -13.91 2.98 -8.43
CA ALA A 71 -13.73 2.59 -9.82
C ALA A 71 -14.65 1.40 -10.14
N ALA A 72 -15.76 1.68 -10.83
CA ALA A 72 -16.34 0.72 -11.74
C ALA A 72 -15.32 0.50 -12.87
N GLN A 73 -14.73 -0.70 -12.99
CA GLN A 73 -14.50 -1.39 -14.26
C GLN A 73 -13.89 -2.78 -14.10
N SER A 74 -14.70 -3.73 -14.55
CA SER A 74 -14.45 -5.09 -14.98
C SER A 74 -13.31 -5.24 -16.01
N SER A 75 -12.84 -6.49 -16.14
CA SER A 75 -12.28 -7.11 -17.34
C SER A 75 -10.81 -6.82 -17.73
N ALA A 76 -9.95 -7.79 -17.38
CA ALA A 76 -8.94 -8.30 -18.30
C ALA A 76 -8.95 -9.83 -18.20
N GLY A 77 -9.81 -10.46 -19.00
CA GLY A 77 -9.60 -11.86 -19.35
C GLY A 77 -8.37 -11.98 -20.24
N LYS A 78 -7.56 -13.02 -20.00
CA LYS A 78 -7.02 -13.97 -21.00
C LYS A 78 -5.65 -14.50 -20.60
N SER A 79 -5.63 -15.77 -20.15
CA SER A 79 -4.70 -16.83 -20.58
C SER A 79 -4.79 -18.01 -19.58
N GLY A 80 -5.09 -19.25 -19.92
CA GLY A 80 -5.37 -19.90 -21.19
C GLY A 80 -5.86 -21.31 -20.88
N LYS A 81 -6.99 -21.69 -21.47
CA LYS A 81 -7.49 -23.07 -21.52
C LYS A 81 -6.60 -23.84 -22.50
N LYS A 82 -5.83 -24.81 -22.00
CA LYS A 82 -5.23 -25.91 -22.77
C LYS A 82 -5.57 -27.16 -21.97
N GLY A 83 -6.68 -27.85 -22.24
CA GLY A 83 -6.92 -28.56 -23.49
C GLY A 83 -6.46 -29.99 -23.25
N GLY A 84 -7.37 -30.84 -22.77
CA GLY A 84 -7.17 -32.28 -22.82
C GLY A 84 -7.17 -32.75 -24.27
N LYS A 85 -6.30 -33.71 -24.59
CA LYS A 85 -6.45 -34.60 -25.73
C LYS A 85 -5.58 -35.85 -25.53
N ASP A 86 -6.26 -36.95 -25.23
CA ASP A 86 -6.05 -38.31 -25.73
C ASP A 86 -4.67 -38.65 -26.33
N LYS A 87 -3.89 -39.48 -25.62
CA LYS A 87 -3.35 -40.78 -26.11
C LYS A 87 -2.52 -41.47 -25.02
#